data_AF-A0A199VK23-F1
#
_entry.id   AF-A0A199VK23-F1
#
_cell.length_a   1.000
_cell.length_b   1.000
_cell.length_c   1.000
_cell.angle_alpha   90.00
_cell.angle_beta   90.00
_cell.angle_gamma   90.00
#
_symmetry.space_group_name_H-M   'P 1'
#
loop_
_entity.id
_entity.type
_entity.pdbx_description
1 polymer ?
#
loop_
_entity_poly.entity_id
_entity_poly.type
_entity_poly.pdbx_seq_one_letter_code
_entity_poly.pdbx_strand_id
1 'polypeptide(L)'
;MASSSNGGIAANGGIAANRGIAVNRGIAVNGGIAANGGIAANGGIAGINYVVLIFEGAFSVRTTVTSSPQVASSWVQQVLRSWGSLPIGLVKVVGLTIEPQPNLLPGDDHPAAVLQLCVDQDCLIFQLLHCNSAIPPALRSFLNDPHFVFVGIDIDRNADRLQREHGLSVMKKKDLRLLAALALQNWDLLGADMKLLVREVMVVEMERPEAVRTSAWQQRVLSSQQIAYACACAFASSELGNILPEAVRTSAWQQRVLSSQQIAYACAGAFAIQSVLCWIHIRLDSDHCLVLFCATRVQFFTWLLYKNRILTLENLRRRGWILASRCELCLNAGEDIIHLFLLCPYSLAVWASLNLLPCLPQPSFLGFGDSWAMWSSRLPKDIRKVGNTIFSCFAWSIWSERNPSVTPSAEAAAMWIESAYKDSRSSTPNNPQVVGLDTKLLPELRPGDDDHPVALLLLCIGKNCLIFQLLHCNTLLPLELNIFLADPRFCFIGVGVREAANRLHREHALWVRETVDLRDAAVQKTGLQCLRQAGLEYLVKNALGVDLAKPEEVQRSAWQQRELSLQEVAYACADVFASFELGSRLL
;
A
#
# COMPACT_ATOMS: atom_id res chain seq x y z
N MET A 1 57.17 -63.53 -13.44
CA MET A 1 56.19 -62.43 -13.30
C MET A 1 56.37 -61.49 -14.47
N ALA A 2 55.26 -61.08 -15.10
CA ALA A 2 55.04 -59.86 -15.90
C ALA A 2 55.92 -59.65 -17.16
N SER A 3 55.48 -59.02 -18.25
CA SER A 3 54.16 -58.54 -18.70
C SER A 3 54.38 -57.97 -20.11
N SER A 4 53.50 -58.30 -21.05
CA SER A 4 53.19 -57.50 -22.26
C SER A 4 52.66 -56.11 -21.82
N SER A 5 52.79 -55.00 -22.55
CA SER A 5 52.43 -54.78 -23.95
C SER A 5 52.67 -53.31 -24.34
N ASN A 6 52.74 -53.09 -25.66
CA ASN A 6 52.30 -51.91 -26.44
C ASN A 6 53.24 -50.71 -26.61
N GLY A 7 53.59 -50.51 -27.88
CA GLY A 7 54.25 -49.33 -28.39
C GLY A 7 53.25 -48.27 -28.90
N GLY A 8 53.70 -47.02 -28.75
CA GLY A 8 53.56 -45.94 -29.73
C GLY A 8 52.22 -45.24 -29.84
N ILE A 9 52.18 -43.96 -29.42
CA ILE A 9 52.01 -42.80 -30.31
C ILE A 9 52.57 -41.57 -29.58
N ALA A 10 53.15 -40.66 -30.36
CA ALA A 10 54.07 -39.61 -29.94
C ALA A 10 53.41 -38.35 -29.34
N ALA A 11 54.18 -37.75 -28.42
CA ALA A 11 54.43 -36.34 -28.12
C ALA A 11 53.29 -35.30 -28.21
N ASN A 12 52.97 -34.70 -27.07
CA ASN A 12 53.12 -33.25 -26.90
C ASN A 12 53.34 -32.88 -25.43
N GLY A 13 54.33 -32.01 -25.21
CA GLY A 13 54.85 -31.66 -23.89
C GLY A 13 54.08 -30.53 -23.21
N GLY A 14 54.24 -30.45 -21.89
CA GLY A 14 53.89 -29.27 -21.11
C GLY A 14 53.28 -29.53 -19.74
N ILE A 15 53.97 -30.29 -18.86
CA ILE A 15 53.78 -30.13 -17.42
C ILE A 15 55.15 -29.88 -16.80
N ALA A 16 55.40 -28.64 -16.41
CA ALA A 16 56.49 -28.30 -15.50
C ALA A 16 55.91 -28.14 -14.10
N ALA A 17 56.52 -28.85 -13.16
CA ALA A 17 56.27 -28.75 -11.73
C ALA A 17 57.06 -27.58 -11.10
N ASN A 18 56.45 -26.82 -10.19
CA ASN A 18 57.13 -26.18 -9.05
C ASN A 18 56.07 -25.69 -8.04
N ARG A 19 56.02 -26.22 -6.82
CA ARG A 19 56.82 -25.93 -5.60
C ARG A 19 56.38 -24.67 -4.84
N GLY A 20 55.90 -24.88 -3.61
CA GLY A 20 56.26 -24.04 -2.47
C GLY A 20 55.18 -23.07 -1.97
N ILE A 21 54.55 -23.47 -0.87
CA ILE A 21 53.86 -22.59 0.08
C ILE A 21 54.86 -21.55 0.63
N ALA A 22 54.44 -20.29 0.76
CA ALA A 22 54.97 -19.38 1.77
C ALA A 22 53.83 -18.63 2.47
N VAL A 23 54.06 -18.41 3.77
CA VAL A 23 53.13 -18.10 4.85
C VAL A 23 53.25 -16.61 5.22
N ASN A 24 52.12 -15.86 5.27
CA ASN A 24 51.63 -15.04 6.40
C ASN A 24 50.86 -13.74 6.04
N ARG A 25 49.74 -13.60 6.77
CA ARG A 25 49.05 -12.43 7.38
C ARG A 25 48.97 -11.09 6.63
N GLY A 26 47.76 -10.79 6.15
CA GLY A 26 47.29 -9.43 5.89
C GLY A 26 46.04 -9.39 5.00
N ILE A 27 44.86 -9.20 5.60
CA ILE A 27 43.65 -8.63 4.97
C ILE A 27 44.05 -7.26 4.37
N ALA A 28 43.67 -6.78 3.17
CA ALA A 28 42.46 -6.89 2.35
C ALA A 28 42.71 -6.51 0.86
N VAL A 29 41.63 -6.61 0.08
CA VAL A 29 41.17 -5.76 -1.05
C VAL A 29 41.17 -6.41 -2.44
N ASN A 30 39.96 -6.86 -2.83
CA ASN A 30 39.36 -7.00 -4.16
C ASN A 30 40.07 -7.81 -5.28
N GLY A 31 39.28 -8.75 -5.83
CA GLY A 31 39.36 -9.23 -7.21
C GLY A 31 39.72 -10.70 -7.37
N GLY A 32 38.76 -11.56 -7.72
CA GLY A 32 39.12 -12.91 -8.19
C GLY A 32 37.99 -13.93 -8.23
N ILE A 33 37.14 -13.85 -9.26
CA ILE A 33 36.37 -14.99 -9.77
C ILE A 33 37.37 -16.08 -10.16
N ALA A 34 37.34 -17.22 -9.46
CA ALA A 34 38.04 -18.41 -9.92
C ALA A 34 37.17 -19.14 -10.95
N ALA A 35 37.37 -18.79 -12.24
CA ALA A 35 36.92 -19.64 -13.34
C ALA A 35 37.96 -20.77 -13.51
N ASN A 36 37.57 -22.01 -13.20
CA ASN A 36 38.38 -23.19 -13.54
C ASN A 36 38.36 -23.39 -15.07
N GLY A 37 39.33 -22.80 -15.76
CA GLY A 37 39.53 -22.91 -17.22
C GLY A 37 40.25 -24.20 -17.62
N GLY A 38 39.56 -25.34 -17.57
CA GLY A 38 40.18 -26.65 -17.85
C GLY A 38 39.38 -27.69 -18.63
N ILE A 39 38.14 -27.43 -19.05
CA ILE A 39 37.38 -28.36 -19.89
C ILE A 39 36.73 -27.58 -21.04
N ALA A 40 37.09 -27.94 -22.27
CA ALA A 40 36.51 -27.38 -23.48
C ALA A 40 34.98 -27.55 -23.45
N ALA A 41 34.25 -26.44 -23.44
CA ALA A 41 32.81 -26.43 -23.61
C ALA A 41 32.50 -26.85 -25.05
N ASN A 42 31.94 -28.05 -25.24
CA ASN A 42 31.21 -28.37 -26.46
C ASN A 42 30.13 -27.29 -26.65
N GLY A 43 30.20 -26.55 -27.76
CA GLY A 43 29.40 -25.36 -28.08
C GLY A 43 27.91 -25.59 -28.32
N GLY A 44 27.28 -26.53 -27.62
CA GLY A 44 25.86 -26.89 -27.77
C GLY A 44 25.04 -26.97 -26.48
N ILE A 45 25.61 -26.78 -25.28
CA ILE A 45 24.90 -27.02 -23.99
C ILE A 45 25.26 -26.01 -22.88
N ALA A 46 25.75 -24.81 -23.20
CA ALA A 46 26.41 -23.97 -22.19
C ALA A 46 25.43 -23.14 -21.33
N GLY A 47 25.06 -23.68 -20.17
CA GLY A 47 24.78 -22.88 -18.97
C GLY A 47 26.08 -22.69 -18.20
N ILE A 48 26.34 -21.48 -17.71
CA ILE A 48 27.52 -21.21 -16.87
C ILE A 48 27.04 -21.14 -15.42
N ASN A 49 27.65 -21.96 -14.57
CA ASN A 49 27.37 -21.98 -13.14
C ASN A 49 28.40 -21.14 -12.40
N TYR A 50 27.90 -20.24 -11.55
CA TYR A 50 28.69 -19.37 -10.69
C TYR A 50 28.36 -19.65 -9.23
N VAL A 51 29.33 -19.40 -8.36
CA VAL A 51 29.06 -19.18 -6.94
C VAL A 51 29.19 -17.68 -6.73
N VAL A 52 28.07 -17.01 -6.47
CA VAL A 52 28.00 -15.57 -6.29
C VAL A 52 27.96 -15.27 -4.80
N LEU A 53 28.90 -14.45 -4.34
CA LEU A 53 28.90 -13.89 -3.00
C LEU A 53 28.15 -12.56 -3.03
N ILE A 54 27.13 -12.41 -2.18
CA ILE A 54 26.29 -11.22 -2.12
C ILE A 54 26.26 -10.65 -0.69
N PHE A 55 25.90 -9.38 -0.56
CA PHE A 55 25.87 -8.64 0.72
C PHE A 55 27.18 -8.78 1.49
N GLU A 56 28.28 -8.32 0.88
CA GLU A 56 29.64 -8.41 1.43
C GLU A 56 30.10 -9.84 1.78
N GLY A 57 29.53 -10.85 1.13
CA GLY A 57 29.87 -12.26 1.34
C GLY A 57 29.10 -12.92 2.48
N ALA A 58 28.09 -12.26 3.05
CA ALA A 58 27.19 -12.86 4.04
C ALA A 58 26.45 -14.08 3.49
N PHE A 59 26.19 -14.12 2.18
CA PHE A 59 25.52 -15.24 1.53
C PHE A 59 26.27 -15.71 0.29
N SER A 60 26.20 -17.03 0.08
CA SER A 60 26.71 -17.71 -1.10
C SER A 60 25.54 -18.30 -1.86
N VAL A 61 25.39 -17.92 -3.14
CA VAL A 61 24.29 -18.34 -4.00
C VAL A 61 24.85 -19.04 -5.22
N ARG A 62 24.32 -20.23 -5.52
CA ARG A 62 24.62 -20.97 -6.75
C ARG A 62 23.79 -20.39 -7.88
N THR A 63 24.44 -19.84 -8.89
CA THR A 63 23.77 -19.08 -9.95
C THR A 63 24.03 -19.69 -11.31
N THR A 64 22.97 -20.13 -11.97
CA THR A 64 23.00 -20.65 -13.34
C THR A 64 22.63 -19.52 -14.30
N VAL A 65 23.56 -19.12 -15.17
CA VAL A 65 23.29 -18.15 -16.24
C VAL A 65 23.15 -18.90 -17.56
N THR A 66 22.02 -18.74 -18.25
CA THR A 66 21.79 -19.44 -19.50
C THR A 66 20.76 -18.78 -20.41
N SER A 67 20.86 -19.02 -21.70
CA SER A 67 19.76 -18.84 -22.65
C SER A 67 19.27 -20.16 -23.24
N SER A 68 19.82 -21.30 -22.79
CA SER A 68 19.45 -22.64 -23.28
C SER A 68 18.16 -23.12 -22.60
N PRO A 69 17.13 -23.50 -23.39
CA PRO A 69 15.92 -24.06 -22.82
C PRO A 69 16.15 -25.36 -22.03
N GLN A 70 17.13 -26.16 -22.45
CA GLN A 70 17.46 -27.45 -21.83
C GLN A 70 18.09 -27.25 -20.45
N VAL A 71 18.96 -26.25 -20.30
CA VAL A 71 19.57 -25.89 -19.01
C VAL A 71 18.51 -25.33 -18.07
N ALA A 72 17.66 -24.41 -18.55
CA ALA A 72 16.56 -23.88 -17.76
C ALA A 72 15.58 -24.98 -17.30
N SER A 73 15.27 -25.94 -18.18
CA SER A 73 14.44 -27.11 -17.83
C SER A 73 15.10 -27.99 -16.77
N SER A 74 16.41 -28.21 -16.87
CA SER A 74 17.17 -28.98 -15.87
C SER A 74 17.15 -28.31 -14.50
N TRP A 75 17.32 -26.97 -14.46
CA TRP A 75 17.22 -26.20 -13.22
C TRP A 75 15.82 -26.32 -12.60
N VAL A 76 14.76 -26.17 -13.40
CA VAL A 76 13.37 -26.35 -12.93
C VAL A 76 13.14 -27.75 -12.39
N GLN A 77 13.61 -28.79 -13.09
CA GLN A 77 13.47 -30.17 -12.63
C GLN A 77 14.19 -30.40 -11.30
N GLN A 78 15.35 -29.77 -11.08
CA GLN A 78 16.04 -29.83 -9.80
C GLN A 78 15.21 -29.20 -8.67
N VAL A 79 14.62 -28.02 -8.91
CA VAL A 79 13.73 -27.36 -7.94
C VAL A 79 12.50 -28.23 -7.65
N LEU A 80 11.86 -28.79 -8.67
CA LEU A 80 10.70 -29.66 -8.52
C LEU A 80 11.02 -30.98 -7.81
N ARG A 81 12.23 -31.54 -7.96
CA ARG A 81 12.66 -32.70 -7.18
C ARG A 81 12.78 -32.38 -5.69
N SER A 82 13.23 -31.18 -5.36
CA SER A 82 13.40 -30.74 -3.97
C SER A 82 12.09 -30.30 -3.31
N TRP A 83 11.17 -29.71 -4.08
CA TRP A 83 10.01 -29.00 -3.52
C TRP A 83 8.66 -29.31 -4.19
N GLY A 84 8.64 -30.07 -5.29
CA GLY A 84 7.43 -30.37 -6.06
C GLY A 84 6.47 -31.37 -5.41
N SER A 85 6.87 -32.03 -4.32
CA SER A 85 6.04 -32.96 -3.55
C SER A 85 5.59 -32.39 -2.20
N LEU A 86 5.56 -31.05 -2.06
CA LEU A 86 5.10 -30.40 -0.84
C LEU A 86 3.63 -30.79 -0.54
N PRO A 87 3.26 -31.01 0.75
CA PRO A 87 1.88 -31.30 1.11
C PRO A 87 0.92 -30.19 0.69
N ILE A 88 -0.32 -30.58 0.37
CA ILE A 88 -1.40 -29.65 0.03
C ILE A 88 -1.58 -28.64 1.17
N GLY A 89 -1.37 -27.34 0.87
CA GLY A 89 -1.45 -26.24 1.83
C GLY A 89 -0.10 -25.62 2.22
N LEU A 90 1.02 -26.28 1.90
CA LEU A 90 2.36 -25.70 1.99
C LEU A 90 2.79 -25.17 0.62
N VAL A 91 3.38 -23.98 0.63
CA VAL A 91 3.91 -23.33 -0.59
C VAL A 91 5.37 -22.97 -0.40
N LYS A 92 6.15 -23.09 -1.48
CA LYS A 92 7.54 -22.65 -1.53
C LYS A 92 7.62 -21.26 -2.14
N VAL A 93 8.36 -20.37 -1.49
CA VAL A 93 8.60 -19.01 -2.01
C VAL A 93 9.68 -19.06 -3.08
N VAL A 94 9.47 -18.30 -4.15
CA VAL A 94 10.41 -18.11 -5.26
C VAL A 94 10.57 -16.62 -5.51
N GLY A 95 11.78 -16.09 -5.37
CA GLY A 95 12.08 -14.72 -5.78
C GLY A 95 12.03 -14.60 -7.29
N LEU A 96 11.28 -13.63 -7.82
CA LEU A 96 11.15 -13.36 -9.25
C LEU A 96 11.43 -11.88 -9.51
N THR A 97 12.41 -11.63 -10.38
CA THR A 97 12.70 -10.29 -10.91
C THR A 97 12.90 -10.35 -12.42
N ILE A 98 12.83 -9.20 -13.09
CA ILE A 98 13.16 -9.06 -14.50
C ILE A 98 14.02 -7.83 -14.72
N GLU A 99 14.87 -7.87 -15.75
CA GLU A 99 15.61 -6.69 -16.22
C GLU A 99 15.25 -6.40 -17.68
N PRO A 100 14.79 -5.17 -18.01
CA PRO A 100 14.42 -4.79 -19.36
C PRO A 100 15.63 -4.34 -20.19
N GLN A 101 15.44 -4.16 -21.50
CA GLN A 101 16.40 -3.39 -22.29
C GLN A 101 16.39 -1.90 -21.85
N PRO A 102 17.54 -1.20 -21.83
CA PRO A 102 17.57 0.22 -21.50
C PRO A 102 16.85 1.06 -22.56
N ASN A 103 16.08 2.05 -22.12
CA ASN A 103 15.34 2.95 -22.99
C ASN A 103 16.30 3.79 -23.85
N LEU A 104 16.17 3.68 -25.18
CA LEU A 104 16.90 4.54 -26.13
C LEU A 104 16.18 5.89 -26.33
N LEU A 105 14.85 5.94 -26.13
CA LEU A 105 14.03 7.15 -26.21
C LEU A 105 12.98 7.20 -25.08
N PRO A 106 12.53 8.39 -24.65
CA PRO A 106 11.43 8.52 -23.68
C PRO A 106 10.11 7.99 -24.27
N GLY A 107 9.54 6.94 -23.67
CA GLY A 107 8.26 6.35 -24.09
C GLY A 107 8.34 4.94 -24.68
N ASP A 108 9.54 4.39 -24.87
CA ASP A 108 9.70 3.01 -25.34
C ASP A 108 9.42 1.98 -24.22
N ASP A 109 8.49 1.05 -24.44
CA ASP A 109 8.25 -0.13 -23.60
C ASP A 109 9.04 -1.33 -24.19
N HIS A 110 10.27 -1.55 -23.74
CA HIS A 110 11.15 -2.59 -24.31
C HIS A 110 10.95 -3.97 -23.67
N PRO A 111 11.14 -5.09 -24.40
CA PRO A 111 10.91 -6.39 -23.83
C PRO A 111 11.83 -6.73 -22.65
N ALA A 112 11.32 -7.54 -21.71
CA ALA A 112 12.08 -8.15 -20.64
C ALA A 112 13.25 -8.93 -21.25
N ALA A 113 14.47 -8.50 -20.93
CA ALA A 113 15.69 -9.06 -21.49
C ALA A 113 16.15 -10.31 -20.72
N VAL A 114 16.02 -10.24 -19.39
CA VAL A 114 16.48 -11.26 -18.46
C VAL A 114 15.39 -11.53 -17.43
N LEU A 115 15.10 -12.81 -17.18
CA LEU A 115 14.28 -13.30 -16.08
C LEU A 115 15.20 -13.87 -15.01
N GLN A 116 15.02 -13.47 -13.75
CA GLN A 116 15.71 -14.10 -12.63
C GLN A 116 14.72 -14.82 -11.72
N LEU A 117 15.08 -16.03 -11.31
CA LEU A 117 14.33 -16.86 -10.37
C LEU A 117 15.28 -17.34 -9.27
N CYS A 118 14.91 -17.21 -8.01
CA CYS A 118 15.70 -17.73 -6.89
C CYS A 118 14.83 -18.54 -5.94
N VAL A 119 15.31 -19.73 -5.57
CA VAL A 119 14.71 -20.57 -4.53
C VAL A 119 15.82 -20.93 -3.57
N ASP A 120 15.69 -20.51 -2.32
CA ASP A 120 16.77 -20.61 -1.32
C ASP A 120 18.08 -19.99 -1.86
N GLN A 121 19.15 -20.78 -1.93
CA GLN A 121 20.46 -20.37 -2.45
C GLN A 121 20.71 -20.84 -3.90
N ASP A 122 19.64 -21.16 -4.64
CA ASP A 122 19.71 -21.56 -6.04
C ASP A 122 19.03 -20.53 -6.94
N CYS A 123 19.82 -19.85 -7.77
CA CYS A 123 19.39 -18.78 -8.66
C CYS A 123 19.55 -19.18 -10.14
N LEU A 124 18.53 -18.89 -10.95
CA LEU A 124 18.53 -18.99 -12.40
C LEU A 124 18.44 -17.58 -12.98
N ILE A 125 19.39 -17.23 -13.83
CA ILE A 125 19.37 -16.03 -14.67
C ILE A 125 19.15 -16.50 -16.11
N PHE A 126 17.93 -16.31 -16.62
CA PHE A 126 17.51 -16.76 -17.93
C PHE A 126 17.44 -15.59 -18.91
N GLN A 127 18.31 -15.59 -19.92
CA GLN A 127 18.37 -14.55 -20.95
C GLN A 127 17.30 -14.79 -22.02
N LEU A 128 16.10 -14.25 -21.78
CA LEU A 128 14.90 -14.45 -22.60
C LEU A 128 15.12 -14.12 -24.08
N LEU A 129 15.76 -12.99 -24.38
CA LEU A 129 15.99 -12.53 -25.77
C LEU A 129 16.94 -13.40 -26.58
N HIS A 130 17.77 -14.20 -25.90
CA HIS A 130 18.74 -15.09 -26.54
C HIS A 130 18.30 -16.55 -26.51
N CYS A 131 17.05 -16.81 -26.09
CA CYS A 131 16.44 -18.11 -26.17
C CYS A 131 16.21 -18.44 -27.65
N ASN A 132 17.06 -19.29 -28.20
CA ASN A 132 17.11 -19.64 -29.63
C ASN A 132 15.94 -20.50 -30.12
N SER A 133 14.96 -20.77 -29.26
CA SER A 133 13.78 -21.59 -29.51
C SER A 133 12.66 -21.22 -28.53
N ALA A 134 11.53 -21.92 -28.58
CA ALA A 134 10.41 -21.65 -27.68
C ALA A 134 10.82 -21.79 -26.20
N ILE A 135 10.28 -20.90 -25.36
CA ILE A 135 10.49 -20.96 -23.91
C ILE A 135 10.09 -22.34 -23.37
N PRO A 136 10.93 -22.98 -22.53
CA PRO A 136 10.73 -24.35 -22.13
C PRO A 136 9.37 -24.59 -21.47
N PRO A 137 8.64 -25.65 -21.86
CA PRO A 137 7.39 -26.03 -21.20
C PRO A 137 7.55 -26.24 -19.69
N ALA A 138 8.70 -26.79 -19.25
CA ALA A 138 9.00 -26.96 -17.84
C ALA A 138 8.95 -25.63 -17.07
N LEU A 139 9.50 -24.56 -17.64
CA LEU A 139 9.47 -23.22 -17.03
C LEU A 139 8.06 -22.65 -16.99
N ARG A 140 7.26 -22.84 -18.05
CA ARG A 140 5.84 -22.43 -18.11
C ARG A 140 5.02 -23.14 -17.03
N SER A 141 5.18 -24.46 -16.91
CA SER A 141 4.51 -25.26 -15.89
C SER A 141 4.94 -24.85 -14.48
N PHE A 142 6.23 -24.58 -14.27
CA PHE A 142 6.75 -24.14 -12.97
C PHE A 142 6.15 -22.81 -12.49
N LEU A 143 6.05 -21.80 -13.36
CA LEU A 143 5.43 -20.52 -13.03
C LEU A 143 3.92 -20.60 -12.74
N ASN A 144 3.29 -21.73 -13.10
CA ASN A 144 1.87 -22.02 -12.88
C ASN A 144 1.64 -23.15 -11.88
N ASP A 145 2.68 -23.64 -11.22
CA ASP A 145 2.58 -24.74 -10.27
C ASP A 145 2.03 -24.21 -8.93
N PRO A 146 0.94 -24.79 -8.39
CA PRO A 146 0.30 -24.29 -7.18
C PRO A 146 1.15 -24.47 -5.91
N HIS A 147 2.22 -25.26 -5.93
CA HIS A 147 3.11 -25.42 -4.78
C HIS A 147 4.11 -24.26 -4.64
N PHE A 148 4.15 -23.32 -5.59
CA PHE A 148 5.08 -22.20 -5.56
C PHE A 148 4.33 -20.86 -5.48
N VAL A 149 4.91 -19.91 -4.76
CA VAL A 149 4.47 -18.51 -4.71
C VAL A 149 5.65 -17.63 -5.13
N PHE A 150 5.42 -16.80 -6.12
CA PHE A 150 6.42 -15.91 -6.69
C PHE A 150 6.36 -14.53 -6.04
N VAL A 151 7.50 -14.03 -5.57
CA VAL A 151 7.60 -12.77 -4.84
C VAL A 151 8.60 -11.84 -5.48
N GLY A 152 8.32 -10.54 -5.45
CA GLY A 152 9.18 -9.51 -6.00
C GLY A 152 8.60 -8.12 -5.77
N ILE A 153 9.34 -7.08 -6.12
CA ILE A 153 8.83 -5.71 -6.20
C ILE A 153 8.17 -5.50 -7.55
N ASP A 154 6.97 -4.91 -7.56
CA ASP A 154 6.17 -4.71 -8.77
C ASP A 154 5.88 -6.03 -9.50
N ILE A 155 5.63 -7.11 -8.73
CA ILE A 155 5.52 -8.47 -9.27
C ILE A 155 4.40 -8.61 -10.30
N ASP A 156 3.29 -7.90 -10.12
CA ASP A 156 2.18 -7.89 -11.08
C ASP A 156 2.60 -7.28 -12.41
N ARG A 157 3.26 -6.11 -12.38
CA ARG A 157 3.79 -5.46 -13.58
C ARG A 157 4.80 -6.35 -14.30
N ASN A 158 5.68 -7.01 -13.55
CA ASN A 158 6.68 -7.93 -14.12
C ASN A 158 6.02 -9.15 -14.75
N ALA A 159 5.01 -9.74 -14.10
CA ALA A 159 4.25 -10.86 -14.63
C ALA A 159 3.47 -10.49 -15.90
N ASP A 160 2.83 -9.32 -15.92
CA ASP A 160 2.11 -8.83 -17.10
C ASP A 160 3.05 -8.60 -18.29
N ARG A 161 4.26 -8.10 -18.00
CA ARG A 161 5.32 -7.93 -19.01
C ARG A 161 5.77 -9.27 -19.58
N LEU A 162 6.07 -10.23 -18.72
CA LEU A 162 6.42 -11.61 -19.11
C LEU A 162 5.31 -12.27 -19.93
N GLN A 163 4.05 -12.06 -19.57
CA GLN A 163 2.92 -12.61 -20.32
C GLN A 163 2.77 -11.96 -21.69
N ARG A 164 2.81 -10.63 -21.79
CA ARG A 164 2.64 -9.90 -23.06
C ARG A 164 3.75 -10.20 -24.06
N GLU A 165 4.99 -10.24 -23.60
CA GLU A 165 6.17 -10.25 -24.48
C GLU A 165 6.71 -11.66 -24.73
N HIS A 166 6.53 -12.56 -23.75
CA HIS A 166 7.14 -13.90 -23.76
C HIS A 166 6.09 -15.02 -23.59
N GLY A 167 4.82 -14.65 -23.39
CA GLY A 167 3.73 -15.59 -23.13
C GLY A 167 3.88 -16.34 -21.79
N LEU A 168 4.68 -15.83 -20.85
CA LEU A 168 4.94 -16.46 -19.56
C LEU A 168 3.96 -15.95 -18.50
N SER A 169 2.97 -16.78 -18.14
CA SER A 169 2.02 -16.47 -17.07
C SER A 169 2.57 -16.91 -15.71
N VAL A 170 2.43 -16.05 -14.71
CA VAL A 170 2.80 -16.31 -13.30
C VAL A 170 1.53 -16.37 -12.48
N MET A 171 1.18 -17.56 -11.96
CA MET A 171 -0.12 -17.81 -11.34
C MET A 171 -0.22 -17.21 -9.93
N LYS A 172 0.66 -17.65 -9.01
CA LYS A 172 0.61 -17.26 -7.60
C LYS A 172 1.69 -16.23 -7.31
N LYS A 173 1.30 -14.97 -7.16
CA LYS A 173 2.22 -13.85 -6.97
C LYS A 173 1.89 -13.03 -5.74
N LYS A 174 2.90 -12.48 -5.06
CA LYS A 174 2.77 -11.58 -3.90
C LYS A 174 3.84 -10.49 -3.93
N ASP A 175 3.41 -9.23 -3.83
CA ASP A 175 4.33 -8.09 -3.82
C ASP A 175 5.03 -7.94 -2.46
N LEU A 176 6.35 -7.78 -2.48
CA LEU A 176 7.16 -7.70 -1.27
C LEU A 176 6.96 -6.41 -0.48
N ARG A 177 6.64 -5.29 -1.14
CA ARG A 177 6.37 -4.01 -0.47
C ARG A 177 5.11 -4.13 0.38
N LEU A 178 4.10 -4.81 -0.17
CA LEU A 178 2.86 -5.12 0.53
C LEU A 178 3.10 -6.00 1.75
N LEU A 179 3.84 -7.10 1.55
CA LEU A 179 4.19 -8.03 2.63
C LEU A 179 5.02 -7.34 3.73
N ALA A 180 5.94 -6.45 3.35
CA ALA A 180 6.77 -5.70 4.28
C ALA A 180 5.98 -4.66 5.07
N ALA A 181 5.12 -3.90 4.40
CA ALA A 181 4.26 -2.92 5.05
C ALA A 181 3.33 -3.59 6.08
N LEU A 182 2.77 -4.76 5.73
CA LEU A 182 1.96 -5.58 6.65
C LEU A 182 2.76 -6.10 7.84
N ALA A 183 3.93 -6.69 7.60
CA ALA A 183 4.74 -7.30 8.65
C ALA A 183 5.30 -6.27 9.64
N LEU A 184 5.70 -5.10 9.12
CA LEU A 184 6.36 -4.04 9.87
C LEU A 184 5.40 -2.97 10.40
N GLN A 185 4.12 -3.03 10.00
CA GLN A 185 3.13 -1.96 10.22
C GLN A 185 3.66 -0.59 9.79
N ASN A 186 4.40 -0.57 8.68
CA ASN A 186 5.02 0.63 8.13
C ASN A 186 4.64 0.79 6.65
N TRP A 187 3.65 1.64 6.40
CA TRP A 187 3.09 1.87 5.07
C TRP A 187 3.98 2.66 4.14
N ASP A 188 4.99 3.37 4.65
CA ASP A 188 6.01 4.03 3.82
C ASP A 188 6.75 3.00 2.95
N LEU A 189 6.75 1.72 3.36
CA LEU A 189 7.35 0.62 2.63
C LEU A 189 6.57 0.22 1.37
N LEU A 190 5.34 0.70 1.16
CA LEU A 190 4.62 0.53 -0.11
C LEU A 190 5.32 1.24 -1.28
N GLY A 191 6.09 2.29 -1.00
CA GLY A 191 6.97 2.97 -1.96
C GLY A 191 8.44 2.54 -1.87
N ALA A 192 8.78 1.58 -1.01
CA ALA A 192 10.17 1.17 -0.80
C ALA A 192 10.76 0.52 -2.04
N ASP A 193 12.02 0.83 -2.29
CA ASP A 193 12.84 0.07 -3.21
C ASP A 193 13.43 -1.17 -2.52
N MET A 194 14.07 -2.04 -3.31
CA MET A 194 14.67 -3.27 -2.78
C MET A 194 15.74 -2.98 -1.72
N LYS A 195 16.48 -1.87 -1.88
CA LYS A 195 17.53 -1.51 -0.92
C LYS A 195 16.94 -1.22 0.45
N LEU A 196 15.86 -0.44 0.50
CA LEU A 196 15.17 -0.13 1.75
C LEU A 196 14.57 -1.39 2.38
N LEU A 197 13.88 -2.24 1.59
CA LEU A 197 13.30 -3.48 2.14
C LEU A 197 14.34 -4.42 2.72
N VAL A 198 15.47 -4.62 2.03
CA VAL A 198 16.57 -5.46 2.52
C VAL A 198 17.16 -4.88 3.80
N ARG A 199 17.35 -3.57 3.89
CA ARG A 199 17.84 -2.92 5.10
C ARG A 199 16.88 -3.07 6.29
N GLU A 200 15.59 -2.82 6.08
CA GLU A 200 14.61 -2.83 7.18
C GLU A 200 14.27 -4.25 7.66
N VAL A 201 14.26 -5.24 6.76
CA VAL A 201 13.79 -6.61 7.09
C VAL A 201 14.94 -7.58 7.31
N MET A 202 15.96 -7.57 6.45
CA MET A 202 17.11 -8.47 6.55
C MET A 202 18.26 -7.88 7.36
N VAL A 203 18.23 -6.58 7.63
CA VAL A 203 19.25 -5.85 8.41
C VAL A 203 20.65 -6.01 7.80
N VAL A 204 20.70 -6.02 6.45
CA VAL A 204 21.94 -6.03 5.67
C VAL A 204 21.90 -4.90 4.63
N GLU A 205 23.07 -4.38 4.26
CA GLU A 205 23.16 -3.37 3.22
C GLU A 205 23.18 -3.99 1.82
N MET A 206 22.42 -3.39 0.90
CA MET A 206 22.38 -3.77 -0.50
C MET A 206 22.82 -2.59 -1.37
N GLU A 207 23.86 -2.81 -2.17
CA GLU A 207 24.21 -1.88 -3.23
C GLU A 207 23.32 -2.09 -4.46
N ARG A 208 22.87 -0.98 -5.05
CA ARG A 208 22.15 -0.99 -6.33
C ARG A 208 22.74 0.05 -7.29
N PRO A 209 23.91 -0.24 -7.89
CA PRO A 209 24.58 0.73 -8.74
C PRO A 209 23.74 1.08 -9.97
N GLU A 210 23.44 2.37 -10.14
CA GLU A 210 22.61 2.83 -11.26
C GLU A 210 23.22 2.48 -12.62
N ALA A 211 24.55 2.51 -12.71
CA ALA A 211 25.30 2.11 -13.91
C ALA A 211 25.06 0.64 -14.32
N VAL A 212 24.77 -0.25 -13.37
CA VAL A 212 24.43 -1.65 -13.67
C VAL A 212 22.94 -1.79 -13.99
N ARG A 213 22.07 -1.10 -13.24
CA ARG A 213 20.62 -1.09 -13.48
C ARG A 213 20.24 -0.67 -14.89
N THR A 214 20.89 0.39 -15.36
CA THR A 214 20.65 0.99 -16.69
C THR A 214 21.56 0.43 -17.77
N SER A 215 22.32 -0.64 -17.47
CA SER A 215 23.24 -1.25 -18.41
C SER A 215 22.53 -2.03 -19.53
N ALA A 216 23.29 -2.44 -20.55
CA ALA A 216 22.78 -3.21 -21.67
C ALA A 216 22.46 -4.66 -21.28
N TRP A 217 21.28 -4.92 -20.71
CA TRP A 217 20.81 -6.26 -20.34
C TRP A 217 20.49 -7.17 -21.53
N GLN A 218 20.32 -6.61 -22.72
CA GLN A 218 20.11 -7.32 -23.98
C GLN A 218 21.36 -7.98 -24.56
N GLN A 219 22.53 -7.81 -23.94
CA GLN A 219 23.76 -8.40 -24.47
C GLN A 219 23.80 -9.93 -24.31
N ARG A 220 24.57 -10.59 -25.19
CA ARG A 220 24.69 -12.06 -25.19
C ARG A 220 25.46 -12.59 -23.98
N VAL A 221 26.43 -11.82 -23.48
CA VAL A 221 27.29 -12.22 -22.36
C VAL A 221 27.14 -11.17 -21.27
N LEU A 222 26.52 -11.53 -20.15
CA LEU A 222 26.36 -10.64 -19.00
C LEU A 222 27.70 -10.44 -18.29
N SER A 223 27.94 -9.22 -17.78
CA SER A 223 29.12 -8.93 -16.98
C SER A 223 29.03 -9.55 -15.58
N SER A 224 30.17 -9.71 -14.90
CA SER A 224 30.18 -10.18 -13.50
C SER A 224 29.34 -9.30 -12.57
N GLN A 225 29.33 -7.98 -12.80
CA GLN A 225 28.51 -7.03 -12.05
C GLN A 225 27.01 -7.22 -12.31
N GLN A 226 26.61 -7.44 -13.56
CA GLN A 226 25.21 -7.74 -13.91
C GLN A 226 24.76 -9.07 -13.30
N ILE A 227 25.60 -10.12 -13.37
CA ILE A 227 25.29 -11.43 -12.77
C ILE A 227 25.13 -11.29 -11.25
N ALA A 228 26.06 -10.60 -10.59
CA ALA A 228 25.99 -10.38 -9.14
C ALA A 228 24.75 -9.57 -8.74
N TYR A 229 24.43 -8.51 -9.49
CA TYR A 229 23.25 -7.69 -9.27
C TYR A 229 21.94 -8.48 -9.43
N ALA A 230 21.78 -9.16 -10.56
CA ALA A 230 20.61 -9.97 -10.89
C ALA A 230 20.41 -11.09 -9.86
N CYS A 231 21.50 -11.75 -9.45
CA CYS A 231 21.49 -12.75 -8.39
C CYS A 231 21.03 -12.16 -7.05
N ALA A 232 21.59 -11.01 -6.65
CA ALA A 232 21.25 -10.36 -5.38
C ALA A 232 19.77 -9.94 -5.33
N CYS A 233 19.21 -9.41 -6.42
CA CYS A 233 17.81 -9.02 -6.49
C CYS A 233 16.84 -10.21 -6.36
N ALA A 234 17.10 -11.30 -7.08
CA ALA A 234 16.27 -12.50 -6.99
C ALA A 234 16.38 -13.19 -5.63
N PHE A 235 17.59 -13.29 -5.08
CA PHE A 235 17.83 -13.85 -3.76
C PHE A 235 17.16 -13.01 -2.65
N ALA A 236 17.37 -11.68 -2.66
CA ALA A 236 16.71 -10.77 -1.73
C ALA A 236 15.19 -10.95 -1.77
N SER A 237 14.63 -11.06 -2.98
CA SER A 237 13.19 -11.25 -3.13
C SER A 237 12.71 -12.55 -2.48
N SER A 238 13.41 -13.65 -2.71
CA SER A 238 13.11 -14.96 -2.11
C SER A 238 13.21 -14.91 -0.58
N GLU A 239 14.30 -14.37 -0.03
CA GLU A 239 14.53 -14.31 1.41
C GLU A 239 13.53 -13.41 2.12
N LEU A 240 13.25 -12.23 1.58
CA LEU A 240 12.21 -11.34 2.12
C LEU A 240 10.85 -12.05 2.13
N GLY A 241 10.50 -12.76 1.05
CA GLY A 241 9.25 -13.51 0.98
C GLY A 241 9.18 -14.69 1.94
N ASN A 242 10.31 -15.23 2.40
CA ASN A 242 10.36 -16.24 3.45
C ASN A 242 10.21 -15.61 4.85
N ILE A 243 10.81 -14.44 5.10
CA ILE A 243 10.81 -13.77 6.41
C ILE A 243 9.46 -13.12 6.73
N LEU A 244 8.89 -12.41 5.77
CA LEU A 244 7.73 -11.53 5.99
C LEU A 244 6.43 -12.25 6.41
N PRO A 245 6.07 -13.41 5.82
CA PRO A 245 4.88 -14.14 6.26
C PRO A 245 4.98 -14.69 7.69
N GLU A 246 6.18 -15.01 8.17
CA GLU A 246 6.43 -15.45 9.54
C GLU A 246 6.31 -14.28 10.54
N ALA A 247 6.77 -13.09 10.12
CA ALA A 247 6.65 -11.84 10.88
C ALA A 247 5.20 -11.37 11.05
N VAL A 248 4.33 -11.59 10.05
CA VAL A 248 2.88 -11.32 10.15
C VAL A 248 2.18 -12.28 11.13
N ARG A 249 2.69 -13.50 11.30
CA ARG A 249 2.03 -14.56 12.09
C ARG A 249 2.41 -14.57 13.57
N THR A 250 3.52 -13.95 13.98
CA THR A 250 4.07 -14.11 15.33
C THR A 250 4.24 -12.78 16.07
N SER A 251 3.57 -12.65 17.23
CA SER A 251 3.81 -11.56 18.19
C SER A 251 5.25 -11.57 18.76
N ALA A 252 5.97 -12.68 18.61
CA ALA A 252 7.37 -12.84 19.00
C ALA A 252 8.36 -12.08 18.10
N TRP A 253 8.02 -11.84 16.83
CA TRP A 253 8.84 -11.05 15.91
C TRP A 253 8.87 -9.56 16.35
N GLN A 254 7.72 -9.02 16.78
CA GLN A 254 7.62 -7.69 17.39
C GLN A 254 8.56 -7.54 18.60
N GLN A 255 8.66 -8.55 19.47
CA GLN A 255 9.56 -8.51 20.64
C GLN A 255 11.04 -8.65 20.26
N ARG A 256 11.39 -9.48 19.27
CA ARG A 256 12.78 -9.65 18.80
C ARG A 256 13.32 -8.38 18.15
N VAL A 257 12.54 -7.73 17.29
CA VAL A 257 12.96 -6.46 16.65
C VAL A 257 13.04 -5.31 17.63
N LEU A 258 12.12 -5.22 18.60
CA LEU A 258 12.23 -4.25 19.70
C LEU A 258 13.49 -4.48 20.57
N SER A 259 13.91 -5.74 20.76
CA SER A 259 15.13 -6.07 21.51
C SER A 259 16.43 -5.83 20.73
N SER A 260 16.42 -5.99 19.40
CA SER A 260 17.60 -5.75 18.54
C SER A 260 17.75 -4.29 18.13
N GLN A 261 16.65 -3.55 17.93
CA GLN A 261 16.68 -2.09 17.73
C GLN A 261 17.20 -1.36 18.98
N GLN A 262 16.98 -1.88 20.19
CA GLN A 262 17.55 -1.29 21.42
C GLN A 262 19.08 -1.38 21.50
N ILE A 263 19.73 -2.29 20.76
CA ILE A 263 21.20 -2.45 20.77
C ILE A 263 21.86 -1.69 19.62
N ALA A 264 21.18 -1.48 18.48
CA ALA A 264 21.72 -0.71 17.35
C ALA A 264 21.49 0.81 17.47
N TYR A 265 20.43 1.27 18.16
CA TYR A 265 20.22 2.71 18.42
C TYR A 265 21.15 3.29 19.50
N ALA A 266 21.99 2.47 20.13
CA ALA A 266 22.95 2.90 21.15
C ALA A 266 24.34 3.25 20.59
N CYS A 267 24.63 3.07 19.30
CA CYS A 267 25.99 3.28 18.76
C CYS A 267 26.10 4.18 17.51
N ALA A 268 25.03 4.83 17.06
CA ALA A 268 25.11 5.92 16.08
C ALA A 268 24.54 7.21 16.69
N GLY A 269 25.37 7.89 17.47
CA GLY A 269 25.04 9.16 18.09
C GLY A 269 24.70 10.24 17.06
N ALA A 270 23.46 10.73 17.12
CA ALA A 270 23.15 12.11 17.52
C ALA A 270 21.81 12.54 16.91
N PHE A 271 20.73 12.52 17.70
CA PHE A 271 19.71 13.57 17.71
C PHE A 271 19.06 13.60 19.08
N ALA A 272 19.75 14.23 20.02
CA ALA A 272 19.25 14.54 21.34
C ALA A 272 18.22 15.69 21.26
N ILE A 273 17.17 15.56 22.06
CA ILE A 273 16.05 16.50 22.27
C ILE A 273 16.50 17.89 22.81
N GLN A 274 17.80 18.14 22.95
CA GLN A 274 18.37 19.41 23.38
C GLN A 274 18.68 20.39 22.23
N SER A 275 18.63 19.94 20.97
CA SER A 275 18.97 20.79 19.80
C SER A 275 17.78 21.56 19.19
N VAL A 276 16.53 21.20 19.49
CA VAL A 276 15.36 22.04 19.14
C VAL A 276 15.24 23.24 20.09
N LEU A 277 15.74 23.11 21.32
CA LEU A 277 15.83 24.22 22.28
C LEU A 277 16.83 25.30 21.83
N CYS A 278 17.70 25.02 20.87
CA CYS A 278 18.64 26.01 20.32
C CYS A 278 18.17 26.63 18.98
N TRP A 279 17.07 26.15 18.38
CA TRP A 279 16.44 26.76 17.18
C TRP A 279 15.23 27.64 17.51
N ILE A 280 14.76 27.65 18.76
CA ILE A 280 13.76 28.61 19.26
C ILE A 280 14.46 29.67 20.14
N HIS A 281 15.42 30.36 19.54
CA HIS A 281 15.80 31.70 19.98
C HIS A 281 15.65 32.75 18.87
N ILE A 282 14.77 32.49 17.90
CA ILE A 282 14.07 33.58 17.23
C ILE A 282 13.01 34.08 18.22
N ARG A 283 13.27 35.26 18.81
CA ARG A 283 12.22 36.07 19.45
C ARG A 283 11.06 36.23 18.47
N LEU A 284 9.95 35.55 18.75
CA LEU A 284 8.64 35.93 18.28
C LEU A 284 7.76 36.01 19.51
N ASP A 285 7.42 37.24 19.85
CA ASP A 285 6.57 37.57 20.99
C ASP A 285 5.22 36.85 20.90
N SER A 286 4.82 36.27 22.03
CA SER A 286 3.47 35.79 22.37
C SER A 286 2.69 34.99 21.32
N ASP A 287 2.78 33.66 21.34
CA ASP A 287 1.72 32.81 20.77
C ASP A 287 1.44 31.60 21.71
N HIS A 288 0.30 31.65 22.41
CA HIS A 288 -0.11 30.73 23.48
C HIS A 288 -0.54 29.31 23.03
N CYS A 289 -0.41 28.98 21.74
CA CYS A 289 -1.07 27.83 21.11
C CYS A 289 -0.19 26.58 20.93
N LEU A 290 1.14 26.69 21.07
CA LEU A 290 2.08 25.56 20.85
C LEU A 290 2.39 24.74 22.12
N VAL A 291 1.65 24.98 23.21
CA VAL A 291 1.88 24.33 24.51
C VAL A 291 0.61 23.60 24.98
N LEU A 292 0.03 22.78 24.10
CA LEU A 292 -1.17 21.97 24.37
C LEU A 292 -0.80 20.51 24.61
N PHE A 293 -1.45 19.85 25.57
CA PHE A 293 -1.26 18.42 25.85
C PHE A 293 -2.18 17.55 24.96
N CYS A 294 -2.09 17.69 23.64
CA CYS A 294 -2.93 16.95 22.68
C CYS A 294 -2.13 16.49 21.45
N ALA A 295 -2.72 15.61 20.64
CA ALA A 295 -2.07 15.08 19.43
C ALA A 295 -1.64 16.19 18.45
N THR A 296 -0.53 15.99 17.75
CA THR A 296 0.08 16.99 16.84
C THR A 296 -0.91 17.53 15.78
N ARG A 297 -1.83 16.68 15.29
CA ARG A 297 -2.91 17.10 14.38
C ARG A 297 -3.85 18.15 14.96
N VAL A 298 -4.18 18.02 16.26
CA VAL A 298 -5.03 18.99 16.98
C VAL A 298 -4.24 20.27 17.22
N GLN A 299 -2.94 20.19 17.52
CA GLN A 299 -2.09 21.37 17.68
C GLN A 299 -1.99 22.19 16.37
N PHE A 300 -1.79 21.51 15.24
CA PHE A 300 -1.73 22.16 13.92
C PHE A 300 -3.07 22.78 13.51
N PHE A 301 -4.18 22.06 13.75
CA PHE A 301 -5.52 22.61 13.62
C PHE A 301 -5.72 23.84 14.48
N THR A 302 -5.36 23.80 15.76
CA THR A 302 -5.53 24.94 16.68
C THR A 302 -4.73 26.15 16.21
N TRP A 303 -3.53 25.95 15.65
CA TRP A 303 -2.76 27.04 15.05
C TRP A 303 -3.49 27.67 13.85
N LEU A 304 -4.03 26.85 12.94
CA LEU A 304 -4.84 27.35 11.82
C LEU A 304 -6.12 28.05 12.28
N LEU A 305 -6.78 27.50 13.30
CA LEU A 305 -7.99 28.04 13.92
C LEU A 305 -7.68 29.42 14.51
N TYR A 306 -6.60 29.53 15.29
CA TYR A 306 -6.15 30.78 15.90
C TYR A 306 -5.87 31.88 14.87
N LYS A 307 -5.23 31.53 13.74
CA LYS A 307 -4.95 32.48 12.64
C LYS A 307 -6.15 32.71 11.71
N ASN A 308 -7.31 32.13 11.99
CA ASN A 308 -8.50 32.13 11.12
C ASN A 308 -8.19 31.66 9.67
N ARG A 309 -7.47 30.55 9.53
CA ARG A 309 -7.04 29.98 8.24
C ARG A 309 -7.61 28.60 7.92
N ILE A 310 -8.43 28.05 8.81
CA ILE A 310 -9.21 26.83 8.54
C ILE A 310 -10.27 27.08 7.45
N LEU A 311 -10.69 26.03 6.76
CA LEU A 311 -11.51 26.09 5.54
C LEU A 311 -13.01 26.28 5.81
N THR A 312 -13.37 27.32 6.57
CA THR A 312 -14.78 27.74 6.70
C THR A 312 -15.30 28.29 5.38
N LEU A 313 -16.62 28.28 5.16
CA LEU A 313 -17.21 28.85 3.93
C LEU A 313 -16.83 30.32 3.72
N GLU A 314 -16.71 31.11 4.79
CA GLU A 314 -16.18 32.48 4.73
C GLU A 314 -14.73 32.54 4.20
N ASN A 315 -13.82 31.70 4.73
CA ASN A 315 -12.43 31.69 4.29
C ASN A 315 -12.25 31.16 2.88
N LEU A 316 -13.13 30.27 2.44
CA LEU A 316 -13.21 29.83 1.04
C LEU A 316 -13.69 30.99 0.15
N ARG A 317 -14.74 31.74 0.52
CA ARG A 317 -15.16 32.93 -0.23
C ARG A 317 -14.05 33.96 -0.40
N ARG A 318 -13.28 34.22 0.66
CA ARG A 318 -12.12 35.14 0.60
C ARG A 318 -11.03 34.68 -0.37
N ARG A 319 -10.98 33.39 -0.69
CA ARG A 319 -10.06 32.80 -1.68
C ARG A 319 -10.67 32.71 -3.09
N GLY A 320 -11.85 33.31 -3.31
CA GLY A 320 -12.49 33.39 -4.63
C GLY A 320 -13.58 32.34 -4.90
N TRP A 321 -13.98 31.54 -3.90
CA TRP A 321 -14.96 30.46 -4.07
C TRP A 321 -16.41 30.95 -3.87
N ILE A 322 -17.31 30.60 -4.79
CA ILE A 322 -18.75 30.96 -4.69
C ILE A 322 -19.51 29.78 -4.06
N LEU A 323 -19.84 29.90 -2.76
CA LEU A 323 -20.45 28.83 -1.96
C LEU A 323 -21.74 29.31 -1.28
N ALA A 324 -22.68 28.38 -1.04
CA ALA A 324 -23.92 28.62 -0.28
C ALA A 324 -23.62 29.23 1.10
N SER A 325 -24.38 30.23 1.54
CA SER A 325 -24.10 31.04 2.74
C SER A 325 -24.66 30.46 4.03
N ARG A 326 -24.59 29.14 4.23
CA ARG A 326 -25.19 28.47 5.39
C ARG A 326 -24.21 27.47 6.02
N CYS A 327 -24.21 27.42 7.35
CA CYS A 327 -23.43 26.49 8.15
C CYS A 327 -24.00 25.08 8.08
N GLU A 328 -23.17 24.09 7.74
CA GLU A 328 -23.59 22.70 7.55
C GLU A 328 -24.14 22.05 8.83
N LEU A 329 -23.70 22.52 10.00
CA LEU A 329 -24.14 21.96 11.28
C LEU A 329 -25.52 22.46 11.73
N CYS A 330 -25.90 23.70 11.38
CA CYS A 330 -27.18 24.28 11.84
C CYS A 330 -28.14 24.75 10.75
N LEU A 331 -27.65 24.87 9.51
CA LEU A 331 -28.39 25.28 8.30
C LEU A 331 -29.08 26.66 8.37
N ASN A 332 -28.89 27.40 9.47
CA ASN A 332 -29.69 28.58 9.82
C ASN A 332 -28.93 29.91 9.69
N ALA A 333 -27.60 29.92 9.65
CA ALA A 333 -26.79 31.14 9.53
C ALA A 333 -25.52 30.89 8.70
N GLY A 334 -24.83 31.95 8.27
CA GLY A 334 -23.59 31.85 7.51
C GLY A 334 -22.45 31.20 8.30
N GLU A 335 -21.66 30.36 7.63
CA GLU A 335 -20.50 29.74 8.24
C GLU A 335 -19.28 30.65 8.17
N ASP A 336 -18.95 31.23 9.31
CA ASP A 336 -17.64 31.76 9.64
C ASP A 336 -17.06 31.02 10.86
N ILE A 337 -15.82 31.33 11.23
CA ILE A 337 -15.14 30.69 12.36
C ILE A 337 -15.83 30.95 13.71
N ILE A 338 -16.43 32.14 13.89
CA ILE A 338 -17.11 32.52 15.13
C ILE A 338 -18.44 31.76 15.21
N HIS A 339 -19.20 31.76 14.13
CA HIS A 339 -20.43 31.02 14.04
C HIS A 339 -20.17 29.53 14.26
N LEU A 340 -19.25 28.93 13.52
CA LEU A 340 -19.00 27.50 13.58
C LEU A 340 -18.65 27.00 14.99
N PHE A 341 -17.80 27.71 15.74
CA PHE A 341 -17.36 27.22 17.06
C PHE A 341 -18.08 27.83 18.25
N LEU A 342 -18.62 29.05 18.15
CA LEU A 342 -19.11 29.80 19.31
C LEU A 342 -20.61 30.12 19.26
N LEU A 343 -21.23 30.20 18.07
CA LEU A 343 -22.64 30.62 17.95
C LEU A 343 -23.56 29.58 17.32
N CYS A 344 -23.02 28.58 16.64
CA CYS A 344 -23.78 27.53 15.98
C CYS A 344 -24.59 26.76 17.04
N PRO A 345 -25.93 26.63 16.89
CA PRO A 345 -26.76 25.88 17.84
C PRO A 345 -26.26 24.46 18.12
N TYR A 346 -25.72 23.78 17.10
CA TYR A 346 -25.09 22.46 17.26
C TYR A 346 -23.87 22.54 18.18
N SER A 347 -22.93 23.44 17.88
CA SER A 347 -21.70 23.61 18.67
C SER A 347 -22.02 24.03 20.10
N LEU A 348 -22.98 24.94 20.30
CA LEU A 348 -23.47 25.33 21.62
C LEU A 348 -24.05 24.15 22.40
N ALA A 349 -24.79 23.24 21.76
CA ALA A 349 -25.27 22.01 22.39
C ALA A 349 -24.11 21.08 22.80
N VAL A 350 -23.08 20.94 21.96
CA VAL A 350 -21.85 20.19 22.30
C VAL A 350 -21.18 20.81 23.53
N TRP A 351 -20.99 22.13 23.55
CA TRP A 351 -20.40 22.83 24.69
C TRP A 351 -21.27 22.74 25.96
N ALA A 352 -22.59 22.77 25.82
CA ALA A 352 -23.54 22.62 26.92
C ALA A 352 -23.45 21.24 27.57
N SER A 353 -23.34 20.18 26.76
CA SER A 353 -23.22 18.80 27.24
C SER A 353 -21.99 18.56 28.12
N LEU A 354 -21.00 19.45 28.03
CA LEU A 354 -19.74 19.40 28.76
C LEU A 354 -19.69 20.39 29.93
N ASN A 355 -20.77 21.12 30.18
CA ASN A 355 -20.83 22.27 31.11
C ASN A 355 -19.79 23.36 30.81
N LEU A 356 -19.39 23.51 29.54
CA LEU A 356 -18.36 24.47 29.11
C LEU A 356 -18.93 25.78 28.56
N LEU A 357 -20.25 25.95 28.45
CA LEU A 357 -20.89 27.18 27.96
C LEU A 357 -20.43 28.47 28.69
N PRO A 358 -20.34 28.52 30.04
CA PRO A 358 -19.87 29.71 30.75
C PRO A 358 -18.39 30.00 30.49
N CYS A 359 -17.66 29.01 29.96
CA CYS A 359 -16.24 29.02 29.72
C CYS A 359 -15.91 29.12 28.23
N LEU A 360 -16.83 29.58 27.37
CA LEU A 360 -16.52 29.81 25.96
C LEU A 360 -15.89 31.20 25.72
N PRO A 361 -14.95 31.30 24.76
CA PRO A 361 -14.54 32.57 24.21
C PRO A 361 -15.75 33.40 23.77
N GLN A 362 -15.78 34.66 24.21
CA GLN A 362 -16.80 35.59 23.75
C GLN A 362 -16.38 36.16 22.40
N PRO A 363 -17.29 36.26 21.41
CA PRO A 363 -16.99 36.84 20.11
C PRO A 363 -16.40 38.25 20.24
N SER A 364 -15.22 38.45 19.64
CA SER A 364 -14.55 39.75 19.52
C SER A 364 -14.67 40.29 18.09
N PHE A 365 -14.80 41.61 17.96
CA PHE A 365 -14.76 42.31 16.67
C PHE A 365 -13.42 42.13 15.93
N LEU A 366 -12.34 41.82 16.65
CA LEU A 366 -11.01 41.59 16.08
C LEU A 366 -10.83 40.16 15.53
N GLY A 367 -11.79 39.25 15.82
CA GLY A 367 -11.82 37.89 15.30
C GLY A 367 -11.62 36.80 16.36
N PHE A 368 -11.54 35.55 15.89
CA PHE A 368 -11.48 34.38 16.76
C PHE A 368 -10.19 34.33 17.60
N GLY A 369 -9.04 34.68 17.02
CA GLY A 369 -7.75 34.69 17.73
C GLY A 369 -7.75 35.59 18.97
N ASP A 370 -8.37 36.77 18.89
CA ASP A 370 -8.49 37.69 20.02
C ASP A 370 -9.55 37.23 21.03
N SER A 371 -10.66 36.68 20.54
CA SER A 371 -11.68 36.04 21.38
C SER A 371 -11.05 34.96 22.25
N TRP A 372 -10.22 34.11 21.62
CA TRP A 372 -9.44 33.04 22.23
C TRP A 372 -8.41 33.54 23.24
N ALA A 373 -7.57 34.51 22.83
CA ALA A 373 -6.52 35.05 23.67
C ALA A 373 -7.06 35.76 24.92
N MET A 374 -8.14 36.53 24.76
CA MET A 374 -8.82 37.19 25.87
C MET A 374 -9.44 36.17 26.83
N TRP A 375 -10.05 35.10 26.31
CA TRP A 375 -10.56 34.03 27.14
C TRP A 375 -9.46 33.27 27.90
N SER A 376 -8.40 32.86 27.19
CA SER A 376 -7.28 32.12 27.75
C SER A 376 -6.56 32.92 28.85
N SER A 377 -6.45 34.24 28.68
CA SER A 377 -5.82 35.12 29.68
C SER A 377 -6.60 35.22 30.99
N ARG A 378 -7.94 35.02 30.96
CA ARG A 378 -8.81 34.99 32.14
C ARG A 378 -8.73 33.68 32.92
N LEU A 379 -8.21 32.61 32.32
CA LEU A 379 -7.99 31.37 33.05
C LEU A 379 -6.82 31.53 34.05
N PRO A 380 -6.95 30.99 35.28
CA PRO A 380 -5.85 30.88 36.22
C PRO A 380 -4.63 30.22 35.56
N LYS A 381 -3.43 30.72 35.87
CA LYS A 381 -2.18 30.29 35.20
C LYS A 381 -1.98 28.78 35.27
N ASP A 382 -2.36 28.16 36.37
CA ASP A 382 -2.15 26.72 36.62
C ASP A 382 -3.03 25.82 35.75
N ILE A 383 -4.22 26.28 35.36
CA ILE A 383 -5.18 25.49 34.56
C ILE A 383 -5.27 25.96 33.10
N ARG A 384 -4.64 27.09 32.75
CA ARG A 384 -4.72 27.70 31.41
C ARG A 384 -4.34 26.72 30.29
N LYS A 385 -3.25 25.97 30.47
CA LYS A 385 -2.80 24.97 29.48
C LYS A 385 -3.81 23.84 29.30
N VAL A 386 -4.39 23.37 30.41
CA VAL A 386 -5.41 22.32 30.42
C VAL A 386 -6.68 22.83 29.73
N GLY A 387 -7.15 24.03 30.08
CA GLY A 387 -8.31 24.66 29.46
C GLY A 387 -8.16 24.85 27.95
N ASN A 388 -7.03 25.39 27.49
CA ASN A 388 -6.75 25.53 26.06
C ASN A 388 -6.72 24.17 25.33
N THR A 389 -6.20 23.13 25.99
CA THR A 389 -6.13 21.77 25.44
C THR A 389 -7.53 21.16 25.30
N ILE A 390 -8.35 21.28 26.34
CA ILE A 390 -9.74 20.80 26.35
C ILE A 390 -10.52 21.45 25.21
N PHE A 391 -10.51 22.78 25.12
CA PHE A 391 -11.22 23.45 24.05
C PHE A 391 -10.69 23.02 22.68
N SER A 392 -9.37 22.95 22.49
CA SER A 392 -8.79 22.54 21.20
C SER A 392 -9.27 21.18 20.74
N CYS A 393 -9.40 20.21 21.65
CA CYS A 393 -9.89 18.87 21.34
C CYS A 393 -11.38 18.87 20.96
N PHE A 394 -12.20 19.67 21.63
CA PHE A 394 -13.63 19.77 21.33
C PHE A 394 -13.91 20.58 20.08
N ALA A 395 -13.16 21.66 19.84
CA ALA A 395 -13.18 22.38 18.57
C ALA A 395 -12.74 21.48 17.41
N TRP A 396 -11.72 20.65 17.60
CA TRP A 396 -11.36 19.62 16.61
C TRP A 396 -12.52 18.65 16.35
N SER A 397 -13.22 18.23 17.40
CA SER A 397 -14.36 17.30 17.26
C SER A 397 -15.52 17.93 16.49
N ILE A 398 -15.87 19.18 16.78
CA ILE A 398 -16.88 19.96 16.04
C ILE A 398 -16.45 20.15 14.58
N TRP A 399 -15.17 20.47 14.34
CA TRP A 399 -14.60 20.62 13.01
C TRP A 399 -14.63 19.31 12.21
N SER A 400 -14.31 18.20 12.87
CA SER A 400 -14.33 16.86 12.28
C SER A 400 -15.75 16.45 11.91
N GLU A 401 -16.72 16.72 12.79
CA GLU A 401 -18.15 16.43 12.53
C GLU A 401 -18.70 17.29 11.38
N ARG A 402 -18.27 18.55 11.29
CA ARG A 402 -18.64 19.45 10.18
C ARG A 402 -18.17 18.94 8.83
N ASN A 403 -17.08 18.18 8.77
CA ASN A 403 -16.49 17.71 7.52
C ASN A 403 -16.90 16.24 7.27
N PRO A 404 -17.93 15.95 6.43
CA PRO A 404 -18.00 14.61 5.83
C PRO A 404 -16.65 14.35 5.17
N SER A 405 -16.08 13.16 5.39
CA SER A 405 -14.73 12.81 4.92
C SER A 405 -14.74 12.55 3.42
N VAL A 406 -14.99 13.60 2.63
CA VAL A 406 -14.65 13.65 1.20
C VAL A 406 -13.15 13.79 1.15
N THR A 407 -12.48 12.76 0.66
CA THR A 407 -11.03 12.74 0.67
C THR A 407 -10.48 12.00 -0.53
N PRO A 408 -9.45 12.53 -1.21
CA PRO A 408 -8.55 11.76 -2.05
C PRO A 408 -7.37 11.16 -1.27
N SER A 409 -7.16 11.55 0.00
CA SER A 409 -6.04 11.08 0.83
C SER A 409 -6.28 9.67 1.36
N ALA A 410 -5.32 8.80 1.08
CA ALA A 410 -5.25 7.44 1.60
C ALA A 410 -5.21 7.41 3.14
N GLU A 411 -4.51 8.36 3.77
CA GLU A 411 -4.39 8.47 5.22
C GLU A 411 -5.74 8.80 5.88
N ALA A 412 -6.52 9.70 5.28
CA ALA A 412 -7.86 10.02 5.78
C ALA A 412 -8.83 8.83 5.64
N ALA A 413 -8.74 8.09 4.53
CA ALA A 413 -9.49 6.84 4.37
C ALA A 413 -9.06 5.79 5.41
N ALA A 414 -7.75 5.62 5.65
CA ALA A 414 -7.21 4.73 6.68
C ALA A 414 -7.69 5.10 8.09
N MET A 415 -7.70 6.39 8.44
CA MET A 415 -8.24 6.85 9.73
C MET A 415 -9.73 6.53 9.89
N TRP A 416 -10.52 6.64 8.82
CA TRP A 416 -11.93 6.25 8.85
C TRP A 416 -12.07 4.74 9.10
N ILE A 417 -11.25 3.92 8.43
CA ILE A 417 -11.22 2.45 8.60
C ILE A 417 -10.82 2.07 10.04
N GLU A 418 -9.84 2.76 10.63
CA GLU A 418 -9.51 2.56 12.04
C GLU A 418 -10.70 2.85 12.97
N SER A 419 -11.49 3.87 12.65
CA SER A 419 -12.71 4.16 13.39
C SER A 419 -13.73 3.04 13.23
N ALA A 420 -13.94 2.55 12.00
CA ALA A 420 -14.82 1.42 11.72
C ALA A 420 -14.46 0.18 12.56
N TYR A 421 -13.17 -0.13 12.70
CA TYR A 421 -12.69 -1.21 13.55
C TYR A 421 -12.92 -0.98 15.05
N LYS A 422 -12.85 0.28 15.51
CA LYS A 422 -13.12 0.63 16.92
C LYS A 422 -14.61 0.49 17.24
N ASP A 423 -15.48 0.85 16.31
CA ASP A 423 -16.93 0.75 16.46
C ASP A 423 -17.40 -0.73 16.37
N SER A 424 -16.62 -1.59 15.71
CA SER A 424 -16.95 -3.00 15.43
C SER A 424 -16.22 -4.00 16.34
N ARG A 425 -15.83 -3.59 17.56
CA ARG A 425 -15.04 -4.44 18.48
C ARG A 425 -15.73 -5.75 18.88
N SER A 426 -17.07 -5.77 18.89
CA SER A 426 -17.87 -6.95 19.21
C SER A 426 -18.18 -7.82 17.99
N SER A 427 -17.86 -7.36 16.78
CA SER A 427 -18.25 -8.01 15.54
C SER A 427 -17.36 -9.22 15.25
N THR A 428 -17.96 -10.30 14.78
CA THR A 428 -17.28 -11.58 14.50
C THR A 428 -17.68 -12.08 13.12
N PRO A 429 -16.96 -13.05 12.53
CA PRO A 429 -17.37 -13.64 11.25
C PRO A 429 -18.78 -14.22 11.22
N ASN A 430 -19.35 -14.60 12.37
CA ASN A 430 -20.70 -15.16 12.47
C ASN A 430 -21.77 -14.09 12.76
N ASN A 431 -21.35 -12.86 13.09
CA ASN A 431 -22.21 -11.71 13.30
C ASN A 431 -21.47 -10.46 12.80
N PRO A 432 -21.40 -10.30 11.46
CA PRO A 432 -20.61 -9.23 10.85
C PRO A 432 -21.26 -7.86 11.06
N GLN A 433 -20.43 -6.83 11.17
CA GLN A 433 -20.89 -5.45 11.14
C GLN A 433 -21.38 -5.10 9.73
N VAL A 434 -22.59 -4.57 9.64
CA VAL A 434 -23.13 -4.07 8.38
C VAL A 434 -22.42 -2.78 7.98
N VAL A 435 -22.03 -2.68 6.71
CA VAL A 435 -21.40 -1.51 6.09
C VAL A 435 -22.15 -1.16 4.81
N GLY A 436 -22.71 0.04 4.71
CA GLY A 436 -23.27 0.52 3.45
C GLY A 436 -22.15 0.74 2.43
N LEU A 437 -22.33 0.24 1.20
CA LEU A 437 -21.38 0.42 0.09
C LEU A 437 -22.11 0.89 -1.15
N ASP A 438 -21.60 1.96 -1.75
CA ASP A 438 -22.02 2.43 -3.07
C ASP A 438 -20.82 2.96 -3.87
N THR A 439 -20.97 3.06 -5.19
CA THR A 439 -19.96 3.60 -6.09
C THR A 439 -20.57 4.59 -7.06
N LYS A 440 -19.91 5.73 -7.29
CA LYS A 440 -20.29 6.66 -8.37
C LYS A 440 -19.32 6.52 -9.54
N LEU A 441 -19.85 6.35 -10.74
CA LEU A 441 -19.09 6.09 -11.96
C LEU A 441 -18.83 7.38 -12.74
N LEU A 442 -17.83 7.35 -13.62
CA LEU A 442 -17.66 8.33 -14.67
C LEU A 442 -18.88 8.34 -15.62
N PRO A 443 -19.28 9.50 -16.17
CA PRO A 443 -20.35 9.58 -17.15
C PRO A 443 -19.97 8.89 -18.46
N GLU A 444 -20.98 8.42 -19.21
CA GLU A 444 -20.76 7.69 -20.45
C GLU A 444 -20.00 8.55 -21.47
N LEU A 445 -18.81 8.09 -21.89
CA LEU A 445 -18.02 8.78 -22.91
C LEU A 445 -18.56 8.51 -24.33
N ARG A 446 -19.24 7.37 -24.55
CA ARG A 446 -19.91 6.98 -25.79
C ARG A 446 -21.16 6.13 -25.49
N PRO A 447 -22.25 6.28 -26.26
CA PRO A 447 -23.45 5.46 -26.06
C PRO A 447 -23.15 3.97 -26.27
N GLY A 448 -23.48 3.14 -25.28
CA GLY A 448 -23.31 1.68 -25.33
C GLY A 448 -21.97 1.14 -24.81
N ASP A 449 -21.19 1.97 -24.13
CA ASP A 449 -19.95 1.57 -23.47
C ASP A 449 -20.24 1.25 -21.99
N ASP A 450 -20.28 -0.02 -21.59
CA ASP A 450 -20.70 -0.42 -20.22
C ASP A 450 -19.57 -0.31 -19.16
N ASP A 451 -18.36 0.07 -19.58
CA ASP A 451 -17.13 -0.01 -18.77
C ASP A 451 -16.66 1.38 -18.29
N HIS A 452 -17.49 2.04 -17.48
CA HIS A 452 -17.14 3.31 -16.84
C HIS A 452 -16.37 3.10 -15.54
N PRO A 453 -15.19 3.73 -15.39
CA PRO A 453 -14.43 3.59 -14.17
C PRO A 453 -15.14 4.21 -12.95
N VAL A 454 -14.90 3.61 -11.79
CA VAL A 454 -15.37 4.11 -10.50
C VAL A 454 -14.63 5.40 -10.15
N ALA A 455 -15.40 6.49 -10.04
CA ALA A 455 -14.92 7.79 -9.60
C ALA A 455 -14.82 7.89 -8.08
N LEU A 456 -15.88 7.45 -7.39
CA LEU A 456 -16.01 7.52 -5.93
C LEU A 456 -16.34 6.16 -5.34
N LEU A 457 -15.67 5.80 -4.24
CA LEU A 457 -16.08 4.75 -3.33
C LEU A 457 -16.77 5.37 -2.11
N LEU A 458 -18.00 4.94 -1.83
CA LEU A 458 -18.80 5.41 -0.71
C LEU A 458 -18.93 4.28 0.32
N LEU A 459 -18.60 4.58 1.58
CA LEU A 459 -18.74 3.63 2.69
C LEU A 459 -19.47 4.28 3.86
N CYS A 460 -20.30 3.52 4.57
CA CYS A 460 -21.03 4.01 5.73
C CYS A 460 -21.14 2.97 6.85
N ILE A 461 -20.85 3.40 8.08
CA ILE A 461 -21.14 2.65 9.32
C ILE A 461 -21.75 3.61 10.33
N GLY A 462 -22.97 3.30 10.79
CA GLY A 462 -23.69 4.18 11.70
C GLY A 462 -23.95 5.54 11.03
N LYS A 463 -23.39 6.60 11.60
CA LYS A 463 -23.46 7.96 11.05
C LYS A 463 -22.19 8.38 10.30
N ASN A 464 -21.17 7.53 10.29
CA ASN A 464 -19.86 7.85 9.73
C ASN A 464 -19.84 7.47 8.25
N CYS A 465 -19.84 8.46 7.37
CA CYS A 465 -19.70 8.27 5.92
C CYS A 465 -18.28 8.61 5.45
N LEU A 466 -17.74 7.78 4.56
CA LEU A 466 -16.52 8.04 3.81
C LEU A 466 -16.88 8.22 2.34
N ILE A 467 -16.42 9.32 1.74
CA ILE A 467 -16.49 9.56 0.30
C ILE A 467 -15.04 9.57 -0.20
N PHE A 468 -14.57 8.42 -0.70
CA PHE A 468 -13.20 8.26 -1.14
C PHE A 468 -13.08 8.49 -2.64
N GLN A 469 -12.34 9.53 -3.03
CA GLN A 469 -12.14 9.94 -4.41
C GLN A 469 -11.05 9.10 -5.08
N LEU A 470 -11.39 7.87 -5.48
CA LEU A 470 -10.45 6.89 -6.06
C LEU A 470 -9.64 7.46 -7.23
N LEU A 471 -10.28 8.22 -8.14
CA LEU A 471 -9.59 8.85 -9.28
C LEU A 471 -8.56 9.91 -8.90
N HIS A 472 -8.73 10.54 -7.73
CA HIS A 472 -7.86 11.64 -7.28
C HIS A 472 -6.87 11.21 -6.20
N CYS A 473 -6.89 9.93 -5.82
CA CYS A 473 -5.89 9.35 -4.94
C CYS A 473 -4.52 9.48 -5.62
N ASN A 474 -3.73 10.43 -5.14
CA ASN A 474 -2.41 10.77 -5.68
C ASN A 474 -1.30 9.86 -5.13
N THR A 475 -1.68 8.92 -4.26
CA THR A 475 -0.86 7.85 -3.69
C THR A 475 -1.44 6.49 -4.07
N LEU A 476 -0.72 5.40 -3.79
CA LEU A 476 -1.30 4.06 -3.88
C LEU A 476 -2.50 3.96 -2.94
N LEU A 477 -3.55 3.23 -3.35
CA LEU A 477 -4.73 3.02 -2.50
C LEU A 477 -4.31 2.40 -1.16
N PRO A 478 -4.88 2.86 -0.03
CA PRO A 478 -4.49 2.37 1.30
C PRO A 478 -4.76 0.87 1.40
N LEU A 479 -3.78 0.09 1.83
CA LEU A 479 -3.97 -1.37 1.95
C LEU A 479 -5.02 -1.70 3.00
N GLU A 480 -5.15 -0.88 4.03
CA GLU A 480 -6.20 -0.97 5.05
C GLU A 480 -7.58 -1.04 4.41
N LEU A 481 -7.79 -0.35 3.28
CA LEU A 481 -9.04 -0.41 2.55
C LEU A 481 -9.27 -1.80 1.97
N ASN A 482 -8.27 -2.41 1.33
CA ASN A 482 -8.41 -3.76 0.77
C ASN A 482 -8.56 -4.82 1.88
N ILE A 483 -7.84 -4.67 3.01
CA ILE A 483 -8.00 -5.53 4.19
C ILE A 483 -9.43 -5.40 4.74
N PHE A 484 -9.90 -4.17 4.93
CA PHE A 484 -11.23 -3.89 5.45
C PHE A 484 -12.33 -4.47 4.55
N LEU A 485 -12.22 -4.30 3.24
CA LEU A 485 -13.17 -4.86 2.25
C LEU A 485 -13.14 -6.40 2.20
N ALA A 486 -12.02 -7.02 2.59
CA ALA A 486 -11.86 -8.48 2.64
C ALA A 486 -12.11 -9.11 4.03
N ASP A 487 -12.28 -8.30 5.07
CA ASP A 487 -12.36 -8.77 6.45
C ASP A 487 -13.75 -9.38 6.72
N PRO A 488 -13.82 -10.65 7.16
CA PRO A 488 -15.09 -11.35 7.37
C PRO A 488 -15.93 -10.78 8.52
N ARG A 489 -15.39 -9.85 9.31
CA ARG A 489 -16.15 -9.14 10.35
C ARG A 489 -17.07 -8.07 9.77
N PHE A 490 -17.02 -7.80 8.48
CA PHE A 490 -17.89 -6.83 7.81
C PHE A 490 -18.68 -7.46 6.68
N CYS A 491 -19.91 -6.98 6.51
CA CYS A 491 -20.80 -7.34 5.42
C CYS A 491 -21.20 -6.07 4.66
N PHE A 492 -20.93 -6.03 3.36
CA PHE A 492 -21.15 -4.84 2.53
C PHE A 492 -22.51 -4.89 1.84
N ILE A 493 -23.32 -3.85 2.00
CA ILE A 493 -24.72 -3.85 1.57
C ILE A 493 -25.05 -2.62 0.71
N GLY A 494 -25.84 -2.85 -0.34
CA GLY A 494 -26.27 -1.82 -1.28
C GLY A 494 -27.20 -2.39 -2.36
N VAL A 495 -27.75 -1.53 -3.20
CA VAL A 495 -28.51 -1.93 -4.39
C VAL A 495 -27.54 -2.06 -5.56
N GLY A 496 -27.39 -3.26 -6.13
CA GLY A 496 -26.38 -3.52 -7.18
C GLY A 496 -24.95 -3.58 -6.64
N VAL A 497 -24.81 -3.87 -5.33
CA VAL A 497 -23.51 -3.87 -4.63
C VAL A 497 -22.54 -4.90 -5.19
N ARG A 498 -23.04 -6.00 -5.75
CA ARG A 498 -22.20 -7.04 -6.36
C ARG A 498 -21.56 -6.55 -7.65
N GLU A 499 -22.32 -5.83 -8.47
CA GLU A 499 -21.79 -5.18 -9.68
C GLU A 499 -20.77 -4.10 -9.31
N ALA A 500 -21.03 -3.31 -8.26
CA ALA A 500 -20.08 -2.33 -7.73
C ALA A 500 -18.77 -2.98 -7.26
N ALA A 501 -18.84 -4.07 -6.48
CA ALA A 501 -17.69 -4.83 -6.03
C ALA A 501 -16.87 -5.42 -7.19
N ASN A 502 -17.54 -5.93 -8.23
CA ASN A 502 -16.86 -6.45 -9.42
C ASN A 502 -16.12 -5.34 -10.19
N ARG A 503 -16.67 -4.12 -10.26
CA ARG A 503 -15.99 -2.97 -10.87
C ARG A 503 -14.76 -2.54 -10.04
N LEU A 504 -14.92 -2.41 -8.73
CA LEU A 504 -13.82 -2.10 -7.80
C LEU A 504 -12.66 -3.11 -7.91
N HIS A 505 -12.97 -4.40 -8.06
CA HIS A 505 -11.94 -5.42 -8.23
C HIS A 505 -11.22 -5.29 -9.58
N ARG A 506 -11.97 -5.12 -10.68
CA ARG A 506 -11.40 -5.04 -12.03
C ARG A 506 -10.52 -3.80 -12.23
N GLU A 507 -10.94 -2.67 -11.69
CA GLU A 507 -10.30 -1.37 -11.99
C GLU A 507 -9.28 -0.95 -10.94
N HIS A 508 -9.53 -1.28 -9.67
CA HIS A 508 -8.77 -0.78 -8.52
C HIS A 508 -8.14 -1.90 -7.68
N ALA A 509 -8.28 -3.16 -8.11
CA ALA A 509 -7.80 -4.35 -7.38
C ALA A 509 -8.32 -4.45 -5.93
N LEU A 510 -9.46 -3.81 -5.65
CA LEU A 510 -10.13 -3.85 -4.35
C LEU A 510 -11.10 -5.02 -4.30
N TRP A 511 -10.82 -6.00 -3.44
CA TRP A 511 -11.67 -7.19 -3.31
C TRP A 511 -12.66 -7.03 -2.16
N VAL A 512 -13.94 -6.90 -2.48
CA VAL A 512 -15.03 -6.91 -1.50
C VAL A 512 -15.50 -8.34 -1.29
N ARG A 513 -15.23 -8.89 -0.10
CA ARG A 513 -15.45 -10.32 0.17
C ARG A 513 -16.93 -10.70 0.17
N GLU A 514 -17.70 -10.05 1.02
CA GLU A 514 -19.09 -10.40 1.27
C GLU A 514 -19.99 -9.22 0.91
N THR A 515 -20.84 -9.44 -0.09
CA THR A 515 -21.79 -8.45 -0.57
C THR A 515 -23.20 -9.01 -0.44
N VAL A 516 -24.12 -8.20 0.07
CA VAL A 516 -25.54 -8.53 0.19
C VAL A 516 -26.35 -7.49 -0.56
N ASP A 517 -27.05 -7.91 -1.60
CA ASP A 517 -27.93 -7.00 -2.33
C ASP A 517 -29.20 -6.73 -1.53
N LEU A 518 -29.51 -5.44 -1.32
CA LEU A 518 -30.68 -5.00 -0.58
C LEU A 518 -32.00 -5.52 -1.16
N ARG A 519 -32.07 -5.70 -2.48
CA ARG A 519 -33.26 -6.23 -3.15
C ARG A 519 -33.47 -7.70 -2.78
N ASP A 520 -32.39 -8.48 -2.75
CA ASP A 520 -32.46 -9.89 -2.35
C ASP A 520 -32.81 -10.03 -0.86
N ALA A 521 -32.18 -9.24 0.01
CA ALA A 521 -32.51 -9.22 1.44
C ALA A 521 -33.97 -8.82 1.69
N ALA A 522 -34.48 -7.81 0.97
CA ALA A 522 -35.86 -7.37 1.09
C ALA A 522 -36.86 -8.43 0.59
N VAL A 523 -36.55 -9.14 -0.49
CA VAL A 523 -37.37 -10.27 -0.98
C VAL A 523 -37.39 -11.41 0.03
N GLN A 524 -36.24 -11.76 0.62
CA GLN A 524 -36.17 -12.81 1.63
C GLN A 524 -37.01 -12.47 2.87
N LYS A 525 -37.00 -11.20 3.29
CA LYS A 525 -37.75 -10.76 4.47
C LYS A 525 -39.26 -10.62 4.24
N THR A 526 -39.67 -10.16 3.07
CA THR A 526 -41.09 -9.83 2.78
C THR A 526 -41.83 -10.87 1.94
N GLY A 527 -41.11 -11.73 1.22
CA GLY A 527 -41.67 -12.65 0.23
C GLY A 527 -42.07 -12.00 -1.12
N LEU A 528 -41.98 -10.68 -1.24
CA LEU A 528 -42.45 -9.93 -2.41
C LEU A 528 -41.42 -9.94 -3.55
N GLN A 529 -41.61 -10.79 -4.54
CA GLN A 529 -40.68 -10.95 -5.67
C GLN A 529 -40.51 -9.67 -6.52
N CYS A 530 -41.49 -8.76 -6.53
CA CYS A 530 -41.39 -7.50 -7.25
C CYS A 530 -40.24 -6.60 -6.75
N LEU A 531 -39.76 -6.81 -5.52
CA LEU A 531 -38.65 -6.04 -4.94
C LEU A 531 -37.29 -6.31 -5.60
N ARG A 532 -37.15 -7.40 -6.38
CA ARG A 532 -35.94 -7.68 -7.17
C ARG A 532 -35.59 -6.59 -8.18
N GLN A 533 -36.57 -5.79 -8.58
CA GLN A 533 -36.40 -4.69 -9.54
C GLN A 533 -36.55 -3.31 -8.89
N ALA A 534 -36.72 -3.25 -7.56
CA ALA A 534 -36.89 -1.99 -6.86
C ALA A 534 -35.57 -1.21 -6.78
N GLY A 535 -35.66 0.10 -7.02
CA GLY A 535 -34.58 1.03 -6.69
C GLY A 535 -34.48 1.30 -5.19
N LEU A 536 -33.34 1.82 -4.74
CA LEU A 536 -33.10 2.16 -3.33
C LEU A 536 -34.18 3.09 -2.77
N GLU A 537 -34.61 4.09 -3.54
CA GLU A 537 -35.68 5.03 -3.15
C GLU A 537 -36.97 4.30 -2.79
N TYR A 538 -37.40 3.36 -3.63
CA TYR A 538 -38.60 2.57 -3.39
C TYR A 538 -38.46 1.69 -2.13
N LEU A 539 -37.30 1.04 -1.96
CA LEU A 539 -37.04 0.21 -0.79
C LEU A 539 -37.06 1.04 0.50
N VAL A 540 -36.43 2.20 0.50
CA VAL A 540 -36.38 3.12 1.65
C VAL A 540 -37.76 3.65 1.99
N LYS A 541 -38.55 4.07 0.99
CA LYS A 541 -39.92 4.52 1.21
C LYS A 541 -40.79 3.46 1.85
N ASN A 542 -40.71 2.22 1.36
CA ASN A 542 -41.54 1.13 1.86
C ASN A 542 -41.08 0.56 3.21
N ALA A 543 -39.77 0.52 3.47
CA ALA A 543 -39.23 -0.08 4.68
C ALA A 543 -39.00 0.92 5.83
N LEU A 544 -38.68 2.18 5.51
CA LEU A 544 -38.37 3.22 6.49
C LEU A 544 -39.46 4.31 6.57
N GLY A 545 -40.38 4.39 5.60
CA GLY A 545 -41.40 5.44 5.54
C GLY A 545 -40.84 6.82 5.21
N VAL A 546 -39.63 6.89 4.67
CA VAL A 546 -38.91 8.13 4.35
C VAL A 546 -38.78 8.28 2.84
N ASP A 547 -39.03 9.47 2.30
CA ASP A 547 -38.77 9.77 0.90
C ASP A 547 -37.29 10.14 0.71
N LEU A 548 -36.56 9.31 -0.05
CA LEU A 548 -35.17 9.56 -0.41
C LEU A 548 -35.13 10.37 -1.71
N ALA A 549 -34.91 11.67 -1.61
CA ALA A 549 -34.85 12.54 -2.79
C ALA A 549 -33.66 12.21 -3.69
N LYS A 550 -33.93 11.82 -4.95
CA LYS A 550 -32.91 11.53 -5.97
C LYS A 550 -33.01 12.46 -7.19
N PRO A 551 -32.61 13.75 -7.09
CA PRO A 551 -32.69 14.68 -8.21
C PRO A 551 -31.83 14.20 -9.39
N GLU A 552 -32.45 14.05 -10.58
CA GLU A 552 -31.79 13.50 -11.78
C GLU A 552 -30.50 14.25 -12.15
N GLU A 553 -30.48 15.57 -11.95
CA GLU A 553 -29.34 16.44 -12.21
C GLU A 553 -28.10 16.01 -11.41
N VAL A 554 -28.28 15.56 -10.17
CA VAL A 554 -27.17 15.11 -9.30
C VAL A 554 -26.80 13.67 -9.60
N GLN A 555 -27.78 12.82 -9.93
CA GLN A 555 -27.50 11.42 -10.30
C GLN A 555 -26.52 11.33 -11.47
N ARG A 556 -26.67 12.23 -12.44
CA ARG A 556 -25.84 12.32 -13.66
C ARG A 556 -24.69 13.33 -13.53
N SER A 557 -24.31 13.74 -12.32
CA SER A 557 -23.24 14.72 -12.14
C SER A 557 -21.87 14.19 -12.59
N ALA A 558 -20.94 15.10 -12.84
CA ALA A 558 -19.55 14.83 -13.18
C ALA A 558 -18.74 14.40 -11.94
N TRP A 559 -19.00 13.18 -11.45
CA TRP A 559 -18.40 12.62 -10.23
C TRP A 559 -16.87 12.54 -10.22
N GLN A 560 -16.21 12.71 -11.37
CA GLN A 560 -14.76 12.77 -11.52
C GLN A 560 -14.13 14.11 -11.16
N GLN A 561 -14.90 15.12 -10.77
CA GLN A 561 -14.33 16.39 -10.34
C GLN A 561 -13.60 16.27 -9.01
N ARG A 562 -12.55 17.08 -8.82
CA ARG A 562 -11.77 17.11 -7.58
C ARG A 562 -12.56 17.67 -6.40
N GLU A 563 -13.51 18.55 -6.68
CA GLU A 563 -14.30 19.24 -5.68
C GLU A 563 -15.77 18.95 -5.94
N LEU A 564 -16.35 18.15 -5.05
CA LEU A 564 -17.77 17.84 -5.11
C LEU A 564 -18.58 18.99 -4.51
N SER A 565 -19.73 19.28 -5.11
CA SER A 565 -20.67 20.23 -4.53
C SER A 565 -21.31 19.67 -3.26
N LEU A 566 -21.82 20.54 -2.39
CA LEU A 566 -22.54 20.11 -1.18
C LEU A 566 -23.76 19.24 -1.51
N GLN A 567 -24.42 19.51 -2.64
CA GLN A 567 -25.56 18.73 -3.10
C GLN A 567 -25.15 17.31 -3.51
N GLU A 568 -24.00 17.16 -4.16
CA GLU A 568 -23.41 15.86 -4.52
C GLU A 568 -22.95 15.08 -3.29
N VAL A 569 -22.29 15.74 -2.34
CA VAL A 569 -21.85 15.14 -1.08
C VAL A 569 -23.05 14.67 -0.28
N ALA A 570 -24.09 15.50 -0.13
CA ALA A 570 -25.31 15.15 0.57
C ALA A 570 -26.03 13.98 -0.10
N TYR A 571 -26.11 13.98 -1.43
CA TYR A 571 -26.70 12.88 -2.20
C TYR A 571 -25.92 11.57 -2.00
N ALA A 572 -24.59 11.61 -2.13
CA ALA A 572 -23.73 10.44 -1.96
C ALA A 572 -23.82 9.86 -0.53
N CYS A 573 -23.78 10.71 0.49
CA CYS A 573 -23.97 10.31 1.89
C CYS A 573 -25.36 9.70 2.10
N ALA A 574 -26.42 10.32 1.59
CA ALA A 574 -27.78 9.82 1.75
C ALA A 574 -27.98 8.43 1.12
N ASP A 575 -27.41 8.18 -0.06
CA ASP A 575 -27.48 6.89 -0.75
C ASP A 575 -26.79 5.77 0.04
N VAL A 576 -25.56 6.01 0.49
CA VAL A 576 -24.79 4.99 1.22
C VAL A 576 -25.31 4.78 2.65
N PHE A 577 -25.76 5.85 3.31
CA PHE A 577 -26.39 5.77 4.63
C PHE A 577 -27.73 5.03 4.58
N ALA A 578 -28.58 5.33 3.60
CA ALA A 578 -29.84 4.62 3.42
C ALA A 578 -29.62 3.13 3.17
N SER A 579 -28.56 2.78 2.44
CA SER A 579 -28.16 1.39 2.22
C SER A 579 -27.73 0.69 3.52
N PHE A 580 -26.89 1.36 4.33
CA PHE A 580 -26.47 0.89 5.65
C PHE A 580 -27.66 0.70 6.61
N GLU A 581 -28.53 1.70 6.74
CA GLU A 581 -29.66 1.70 7.67
C GLU A 581 -30.68 0.64 7.29
N LEU A 582 -31.00 0.51 6.01
CA LEU A 582 -31.90 -0.52 5.54
C LEU A 582 -31.29 -1.92 5.74
N GLY A 583 -30.02 -2.09 5.40
CA GLY A 583 -29.31 -3.36 5.59
C GLY A 583 -29.28 -3.81 7.04
N SER A 584 -29.00 -2.89 7.96
CA SER A 584 -28.97 -3.13 9.42
C SER A 584 -30.34 -3.52 9.99
N ARG A 585 -31.43 -3.25 9.29
CA ARG A 585 -32.79 -3.69 9.66
C ARG A 585 -33.21 -4.96 8.98
N LEU A 586 -32.66 -5.28 7.80
CA LEU A 586 -33.08 -6.43 7.00
C LEU A 586 -32.34 -7.71 7.40
N LEU A 587 -31.05 -7.59 7.71
CA LEU A 587 -30.20 -8.61 8.32
C LEU A 587 -30.38 -8.60 9.84
#